data_AF-A0A164LCJ6-F1
#
_entry.id   AF-A0A164LCJ6-F1
#
_cell.length_a   1.000
_cell.length_b   1.000
_cell.length_c   1.000
_cell.angle_alpha   90.00
_cell.angle_beta   90.00
_cell.angle_gamma   90.00
#
_symmetry.space_group_name_H-M   'P 1'
#
loop_
_entity.id
_entity.type
_entity.pdbx_description
1 polymer ?
#
loop_
_entity_poly.entity_id
_entity_poly.type
_entity_poly.pdbx_seq_one_letter_code
_entity_poly.pdbx_strand_id
1 'polypeptide(L)' 'MDKVGEKLYKVDSYEVINKDSKYHGFKGYVTTDSTDSVWLQIVRDPSWERCFEGRQQFSKKELKRIYASEKLQIA' A
#
# COMPACT_ATOMS: atom_id res chain seq x y z
N MET A 1 -14.18 19.81 9.35
CA MET A 1 -13.03 19.36 8.52
C MET A 1 -12.65 17.98 9.00
N ASP A 2 -13.08 16.97 8.25
CA ASP A 2 -12.93 15.56 8.59
C ASP A 2 -11.46 15.12 8.65
N LYS A 3 -10.98 14.90 9.87
CA LYS A 3 -9.64 14.38 10.21
C LYS A 3 -9.47 12.88 9.90
N VAL A 4 -10.23 12.35 8.94
CA VAL A 4 -10.25 10.91 8.62
C VAL A 4 -9.23 10.58 7.53
N GLY A 5 -8.99 11.51 6.59
CA GLY A 5 -8.01 11.33 5.51
C GLY A 5 -6.57 11.16 6.02
N GLU A 6 -6.15 11.94 7.01
CA GLU A 6 -4.81 11.82 7.62
C GLU A 6 -4.61 10.52 8.42
N LYS A 7 -5.68 9.85 8.84
CA LYS A 7 -5.60 8.65 9.69
C LYS A 7 -5.32 7.36 8.88
N LEU A 8 -5.63 7.34 7.59
CA LEU A 8 -5.40 6.19 6.70
C LEU A 8 -3.95 6.07 6.21
N TYR A 9 -3.14 7.12 6.32
CA TYR A 9 -1.71 7.09 5.98
C TYR A 9 -0.80 6.66 7.14
N LYS A 10 -1.37 6.17 8.26
CA LYS A 10 -0.60 5.65 9.41
C LYS A 10 -0.45 4.13 9.41
N VAL A 11 -0.79 3.46 8.31
CA VAL A 11 -0.58 2.03 8.12
C VAL A 11 0.52 1.80 7.10
N ASP A 12 1.33 0.77 7.32
CA ASP A 12 2.41 0.39 6.42
C ASP A 12 1.90 0.28 4.99
N SER A 13 2.56 0.95 4.05
CA SER A 13 2.03 1.17 2.70
C SER A 13 3.13 1.16 1.65
N TYR A 14 2.76 0.67 0.47
CA TYR A 14 3.63 0.54 -0.68
C TYR A 14 2.99 1.14 -1.94
N GLU A 15 3.84 1.58 -2.85
CA GLU A 15 3.52 1.93 -4.23
C GLU A 15 4.07 0.83 -5.15
N VAL A 16 3.27 0.43 -6.15
CA VAL A 16 3.70 -0.56 -7.15
C VAL A 16 4.56 0.12 -8.21
N ILE A 17 5.84 -0.23 -8.27
CA ILE A 17 6.82 0.36 -9.19
C ILE A 17 7.13 -0.50 -10.41
N ASN A 18 6.71 -1.77 -10.42
CA ASN A 18 6.84 -2.61 -11.62
C ASN A 18 6.01 -2.01 -12.76
N LYS A 19 6.67 -1.62 -13.85
CA LYS A 19 6.06 -1.00 -15.03
C LYS A 19 5.21 -1.97 -15.85
N ASP A 20 5.48 -3.26 -15.75
CA ASP A 20 4.74 -4.31 -16.43
C ASP A 20 3.44 -4.69 -15.69
N SER A 21 3.26 -4.19 -14.46
CA SER A 21 2.05 -4.42 -13.68
C SER A 21 0.91 -3.52 -14.13
N LYS A 22 -0.30 -4.07 -14.26
CA LYS A 22 -1.53 -3.27 -14.45
C LYS A 22 -1.80 -2.30 -13.29
N TYR A 23 -1.14 -2.52 -12.15
CA TYR A 23 -1.22 -1.68 -10.95
C TYR A 23 -0.06 -0.68 -10.86
N HIS A 24 0.75 -0.50 -11.91
CA HIS A 24 1.85 0.47 -11.89
C HIS A 24 1.39 1.87 -11.43
N GLY A 25 2.05 2.42 -10.42
CA GLY A 25 1.72 3.71 -9.81
C GLY A 25 0.56 3.67 -8.79
N PHE A 26 -0.09 2.51 -8.61
CA PHE A 26 -1.12 2.36 -7.58
C PHE A 26 -0.48 2.25 -6.20
N LYS A 27 -1.22 2.71 -5.21
CA LYS A 27 -0.83 2.63 -3.80
C LYS A 27 -1.72 1.63 -3.09
N GLY A 28 -1.16 0.96 -2.10
CA GLY A 28 -1.90 0.05 -1.26
C GLY A 28 -1.32 -0.02 0.14
N TYR A 29 -2.19 -0.33 1.09
CA TYR A 29 -1.78 -0.61 2.46
C TYR A 29 -1.57 -2.11 2.64
N VAL A 30 -0.60 -2.44 3.48
CA VAL A 30 -0.24 -3.82 3.82
C VAL A 30 -1.36 -4.46 4.61
N THR A 31 -1.86 -5.59 4.12
CA THR A 31 -2.78 -6.46 4.88
C THR A 31 -2.07 -7.66 5.46
N THR A 32 -1.05 -8.17 4.77
CA THR A 32 -0.23 -9.31 5.20
C THR A 32 1.19 -9.12 4.69
N ASP A 33 2.18 -9.24 5.57
CA ASP A 33 3.60 -9.12 5.23
C ASP A 33 4.32 -10.45 5.44
N SER A 34 5.11 -10.85 4.45
CA SER A 34 5.97 -12.05 4.47
C SER A 34 7.40 -11.65 4.09
N THR A 35 8.36 -12.56 4.20
CA THR A 35 9.77 -12.26 3.92
C THR A 35 9.98 -11.59 2.56
N ASP A 36 9.45 -12.18 1.47
CA ASP A 36 9.72 -11.73 0.09
C ASP A 36 8.53 -11.10 -0.63
N SER A 37 7.34 -11.17 -0.04
CA SER A 37 6.10 -10.70 -0.67
C SER A 37 5.19 -10.03 0.33
N VAL A 38 4.25 -9.25 -0.18
CA VAL A 38 3.28 -8.54 0.64
C VAL A 38 1.93 -8.52 -0.07
N TRP A 39 0.87 -8.68 0.72
CA TRP A 39 -0.49 -8.47 0.25
C TRP A 39 -0.88 -7.02 0.48
N LEU A 40 -1.23 -6.35 -0.61
CA LEU A 40 -1.70 -4.97 -0.58
C LEU A 40 -3.20 -4.94 -0.87
N GLN A 41 -3.95 -4.17 -0.08
CA GLN A 41 -5.26 -3.70 -0.52
C GLN A 41 -5.02 -2.51 -1.45
N ILE A 42 -5.28 -2.70 -2.75
CA ILE A 42 -5.02 -1.68 -3.77
C ILE A 42 -6.14 -0.63 -3.78
N VAL A 43 -5.71 0.63 -3.86
CA VAL A 43 -6.58 1.80 -3.93
C VAL A 43 -6.16 2.63 -5.15
N ARG A 44 -7.05 2.73 -6.15
CA ARG A 44 -6.79 3.48 -7.38
C ARG A 44 -6.82 4.99 -7.17
N ASP A 45 -7.72 5.46 -6.30
CA ASP A 45 -7.90 6.88 -6.02
C ASP A 45 -8.05 7.12 -4.50
N PRO A 46 -7.19 7.94 -3.88
CA PRO A 46 -7.36 8.37 -2.49
C PRO A 46 -8.53 9.35 -2.27
N SER A 47 -9.18 9.85 -3.32
CA SER A 47 -10.25 10.87 -3.29
C SER A 47 -11.64 10.36 -2.84
N TRP A 48 -11.71 9.21 -2.17
CA TRP A 48 -12.93 8.64 -1.56
C TRP A 48 -13.97 8.02 -2.50
N GLU A 49 -13.79 8.07 -3.82
CA GLU A 49 -14.55 7.21 -4.75
C GLU A 49 -13.96 5.80 -4.74
N ARG A 50 -14.30 5.05 -3.68
CA ARG A 50 -13.76 3.72 -3.34
C ARG A 50 -14.12 2.64 -4.39
N CYS A 51 -13.42 2.62 -5.52
CA CYS A 51 -13.21 1.40 -6.27
C CYS A 51 -12.03 0.65 -5.65
N PHE A 52 -12.29 -0.10 -4.57
CA PHE A 52 -11.30 -1.06 -4.07
C PHE A 52 -11.05 -2.10 -5.17
N GLU A 53 -9.89 -2.07 -5.80
CA GLU A 53 -9.60 -3.02 -6.89
C GLU A 53 -9.28 -4.44 -6.37
N GLY A 54 -9.22 -4.61 -5.05
CA GLY A 54 -9.05 -5.91 -4.39
C GLY A 54 -7.75 -6.03 -3.60
N ARG A 55 -7.56 -7.19 -2.98
CA ARG A 55 -6.29 -7.57 -2.36
C ARG A 55 -5.45 -8.30 -3.39
N GLN A 56 -4.22 -7.85 -3.57
CA GLN A 56 -3.29 -8.45 -4.51
C GLN A 56 -1.93 -8.66 -3.83
N GLN A 57 -1.33 -9.82 -4.10
CA GLN A 57 0.02 -10.12 -3.67
C GLN A 57 1.03 -9.56 -4.68
N PHE A 58 2.11 -8.99 -4.17
CA PHE A 58 3.24 -8.50 -4.94
C PHE A 58 4.56 -8.97 -4.33
N SER A 59 5.59 -9.11 -5.15
CA SER A 59 6.96 -9.24 -4.65
C SER A 59 7.42 -7.90 -4.10
N LYS A 60 8.15 -7.89 -2.97
CA LYS A 60 8.68 -6.65 -2.39
C LYS A 60 9.62 -5.90 -3.36
N LYS A 61 10.24 -6.60 -4.30
CA LYS A 61 11.10 -6.00 -5.34
C LYS A 61 10.33 -5.14 -6.35
N GLU A 62 9.04 -5.40 -6.49
CA GLU A 62 8.14 -4.68 -7.39
C GLU A 62 7.50 -3.46 -6.72
N LEU A 63 7.86 -3.20 -5.46
CA LEU A 63 7.22 -2.21 -4.62
C LEU A 63 8.23 -1.21 -4.06
N LYS A 64 7.75 0.01 -3.83
CA LYS A 64 8.44 1.04 -3.07
C LYS A 64 7.66 1.32 -1.80
N ARG A 65 8.29 1.16 -0.64
CA ARG A 65 7.66 1.51 0.64
C ARG A 65 7.51 3.03 0.72
N ILE A 66 6.29 3.53 0.95
CA ILE A 66 5.98 4.96 0.97
C ILE A 66 5.60 5.47 2.36
N TYR A 67 5.22 4.57 3.26
CA TYR A 67 5.02 4.85 4.68
C TYR A 67 5.34 3.60 5.50
N ALA A 68 6.03 3.78 6.63
CA ALA A 68 6.26 2.75 7.63
C ALA A 68 5.80 3.30 8.97
N SER A 69 4.93 2.60 9.70
CA SER A 69 4.61 3.02 11.06
C SER A 69 5.87 2.84 11.92
N GLU A 70 6.20 3.84 12.75
CA GLU A 70 7.43 3.90 13.57
C GLU A 70 7.65 2.68 14.49
N LYS A 71 6.63 1.82 14.67
CA LYS A 71 6.74 0.56 15.41
C LYS A 71 7.57 -0.54 14.73
N LEU A 72 7.94 -0.40 13.46
CA LEU A 72 8.74 -1.40 12.72
C LEU A 72 10.22 -0.99 12.51
N GLN A 73 10.68 0.12 13.10
CA GLN A 73 12.08 0.56 12.98
C GLN A 73 12.98 0.10 14.15
N ILE A 74 12.44 -0.66 15.11
CA ILE A 74 13.20 -1.20 16.24
C ILE A 74 13.03 -2.72 16.25
N ALA A 75 13.89 -3.42 15.49
CA ALA A 75 14.20 -4.83 15.67
C ALA A 75 15.65 -5.05 15.23
#